data_AF-A0A1Z8V9N9-F1
#
_entry.id   AF-A0A1Z8V9N9-F1
#
_cell.length_a   1.000
_cell.length_b   1.000
_cell.length_c   1.000
_cell.angle_alpha   90.00
_cell.angle_beta   90.00
_cell.angle_gamma   90.00
#
_symmetry.space_group_name_H-M   'P 1'
#
loop_
_entity.id
_entity.type
_entity.pdbx_description
1 polymer ?
#
loop_
_entity_poly.entity_id
_entity_poly.type
_entity_poly.pdbx_seq_one_letter_code
_entity_poly.pdbx_strand_id
1 'polypeptide(L)' 'MDDHAFIEALLAVLVERGTDWCYDEEVSQLQHAVQAAILARSEQGSSEAITAALLHDIGHFLMADAAQDE' A
#
# COMPACT_ATOMS: atom_id res chain seq x y z
N MET A 1 18.96 10.78 3.96
CA MET A 1 17.61 10.83 4.53
C MET A 1 17.57 9.82 5.65
N ASP A 2 16.93 10.11 6.77
CA ASP A 2 16.77 9.14 7.86
C ASP A 2 15.83 8.02 7.40
N ASP A 3 16.22 6.75 7.61
CA ASP A 3 15.44 5.59 7.15
C ASP A 3 14.06 5.56 7.78
N HIS A 4 13.95 6.00 9.04
CA HIS A 4 12.68 6.09 9.73
C HIS A 4 11.78 7.16 9.10
N ALA A 5 12.31 8.34 8.83
CA ALA A 5 11.59 9.38 8.09
C ALA A 5 11.11 8.93 6.70
N PHE A 6 11.89 8.10 6.00
CA PHE A 6 11.45 7.52 4.72
C PHE A 6 10.27 6.56 4.88
N ILE A 7 10.34 5.67 5.87
CA ILE A 7 9.27 4.70 6.15
C ILE A 7 7.97 5.42 6.51
N GLU A 8 8.04 6.44 7.37
CA GLU A 8 6.86 7.24 7.74
C GLU A 8 6.25 7.93 6.52
N ALA A 9 7.07 8.52 5.65
CA ALA A 9 6.60 9.13 4.41
C ALA A 9 5.93 8.10 3.48
N LEU A 10 6.50 6.90 3.36
CA LEU A 10 5.94 5.83 2.54
C LEU A 10 4.57 5.37 3.05
N LEU A 11 4.43 5.21 4.36
CA LEU A 11 3.17 4.82 5.00
C LEU A 11 2.12 5.94 4.91
N ALA A 12 2.53 7.20 5.03
CA ALA A 12 1.65 8.34 4.84
C ALA A 12 1.06 8.35 3.42
N VAL A 13 1.86 8.11 2.38
CA VAL A 13 1.37 8.00 0.99
C VAL A 13 0.33 6.89 0.84
N LEU A 14 0.58 5.71 1.42
CA LEU A 14 -0.36 4.58 1.38
C LEU A 14 -1.70 4.94 2.03
N VAL A 15 -1.68 5.63 3.17
CA VAL A 15 -2.91 6.05 3.87
C VAL A 15 -3.63 7.15 3.11
N GLU A 16 -2.93 8.24 2.77
CA GLU A 16 -3.52 9.42 2.15
C GLU A 16 -4.15 9.10 0.79
N ARG A 17 -3.44 8.35 -0.06
CA ARG A 17 -3.93 8.02 -1.40
C ARG A 17 -4.81 6.77 -1.43
N GLY A 18 -4.58 5.82 -0.53
CA GLY A 18 -5.28 4.54 -0.53
C GLY A 18 -6.64 4.55 0.18
N THR A 19 -6.94 5.57 0.99
CA THR A 19 -8.20 5.63 1.76
C THR A 19 -9.42 5.81 0.85
N ASP A 20 -9.37 6.79 -0.05
CA ASP A 20 -10.52 7.15 -0.90
C ASP A 20 -10.45 6.52 -2.30
N TRP A 21 -9.34 5.86 -2.63
CA TRP A 21 -9.21 5.16 -3.90
C TRP A 21 -9.89 3.79 -3.83
N CYS A 22 -11.04 3.68 -4.50
CA CYS A 22 -11.69 2.40 -4.76
C CYS A 22 -10.72 1.48 -5.53
N TYR A 23 -10.35 0.37 -4.91
CA TYR A 23 -9.69 -0.73 -5.61
C TYR A 23 -10.73 -1.45 -6.49
N ASP A 24 -10.35 -2.41 -7.33
CA ASP A 24 -11.26 -3.10 -8.28
C ASP A 24 -12.32 -4.01 -7.58
N GLU A 25 -12.55 -3.79 -6.29
CA GLU A 25 -13.41 -4.54 -5.39
C GLU A 25 -14.19 -3.54 -4.50
N GLU A 26 -15.17 -4.00 -3.71
CA GLU A 26 -15.92 -3.15 -2.75
C GLU A 26 -15.06 -2.65 -1.56
N VAL A 27 -13.74 -2.55 -1.74
CA VAL A 27 -12.74 -2.12 -0.76
C VAL A 27 -11.85 -1.03 -1.34
N SER A 28 -11.33 -0.16 -0.48
CA SER A 28 -10.31 0.80 -0.88
C SER A 28 -8.94 0.14 -1.06
N GLN A 29 -8.04 0.79 -1.79
CA GLN A 29 -6.66 0.30 -1.97
C GLN A 29 -5.96 0.09 -0.62
N LEU A 30 -6.19 0.97 0.37
CA LEU A 30 -5.66 0.81 1.72
C LEU A 30 -6.21 -0.46 2.40
N GLN A 31 -7.52 -0.71 2.25
CA GLN A 31 -8.14 -1.92 2.81
C GLN A 31 -7.55 -3.19 2.17
N HIS A 32 -7.39 -3.22 0.85
CA HIS A 32 -6.71 -4.31 0.14
C HIS A 32 -5.29 -4.54 0.67
N ALA A 33 -4.47 -3.49 0.75
CA ALA A 33 -3.10 -3.54 1.27
C ALA A 33 -3.03 -4.11 2.70
N VAL A 34 -3.90 -3.64 3.59
CA VAL A 34 -3.97 -4.12 4.99
C VAL A 34 -4.44 -5.58 5.06
N GLN A 35 -5.44 -5.96 4.27
CA GLN A 35 -5.92 -7.35 4.23
C GLN A 35 -4.84 -8.32 3.72
N ALA A 36 -4.11 -7.94 2.67
CA ALA A 36 -2.98 -8.73 2.16
C ALA A 36 -1.89 -8.93 3.23
N ALA A 37 -1.53 -7.89 3.97
CA ALA A 37 -0.57 -7.97 5.07
C ALA A 37 -1.07 -8.85 6.23
N ILE A 38 -2.36 -8.77 6.57
CA ILE A 38 -3.00 -9.62 7.59
C ILE A 38 -2.93 -11.10 7.19
N LEU A 39 -3.22 -11.43 5.93
CA LEU A 39 -3.15 -12.79 5.41
C LEU A 39 -1.71 -13.33 5.40
N ALA A 40 -0.74 -12.53 4.95
CA ALA A 40 0.67 -12.92 5.01
C ALA A 40 1.11 -13.21 6.46
N ARG A 41 0.64 -12.42 7.42
CA ARG A 41 0.91 -12.63 8.85
C ARG A 41 0.21 -13.88 9.40
N SER A 42 -1.03 -14.17 8.99
CA SER A 42 -1.76 -15.37 9.48
C SER A 42 -1.11 -16.66 9.03
N GLU A 43 -0.48 -16.65 7.85
CA GLU A 43 0.30 -17.76 7.30
C GLU A 43 1.74 -17.82 7.85
N GLN A 44 2.04 -17.12 8.95
CA GLN A 44 3.37 -17.08 9.58
C GLN A 44 4.47 -16.58 8.62
N GLY A 45 4.11 -15.69 7.70
CA GLY A 45 5.07 -15.01 6.82
C GLY A 45 6.11 -14.21 7.60
N SER A 46 7.32 -14.10 7.04
CA SER A 46 8.37 -13.26 7.61
C SER A 46 7.98 -11.78 7.59
N SER A 47 8.70 -10.94 8.33
CA SER A 47 8.49 -9.49 8.30
C SER A 47 8.61 -8.93 6.88
N GLU A 48 9.55 -9.44 6.08
CA GLU A 48 9.72 -9.07 4.68
C GLU A 48 8.51 -9.48 3.84
N ALA A 49 7.95 -10.67 4.05
CA ALA A 49 6.75 -11.11 3.34
C ALA A 49 5.52 -10.27 3.70
N ILE A 50 5.36 -9.92 4.98
CA ILE A 50 4.27 -9.06 5.44
C ILE A 50 4.41 -7.65 4.86
N THR A 51 5.62 -7.07 4.88
CA THR A 51 5.90 -5.76 4.29
C THR A 51 5.71 -5.76 2.77
N ALA A 52 6.14 -6.82 2.08
CA ALA A 52 5.92 -6.97 0.65
C ALA A 52 4.42 -7.03 0.32
N ALA A 53 3.64 -7.81 1.06
CA ALA A 53 2.19 -7.89 0.87
C ALA A 53 1.50 -6.53 1.12
N LEU A 54 1.93 -5.77 2.13
CA LEU A 54 1.40 -4.43 2.41
C LEU A 54 1.66 -3.44 1.28
N LEU A 55 2.81 -3.55 0.60
CA LEU A 55 3.29 -2.53 -0.34
C LEU A 55 3.22 -2.96 -1.81
N HIS A 56 2.76 -4.18 -2.12
CA HIS A 56 2.89 -4.76 -3.47
C HIS A 56 2.28 -3.91 -4.59
N ASP A 57 1.18 -3.21 -4.30
CA ASP A 57 0.47 -2.36 -5.27
C ASP A 57 0.72 -0.86 -5.10
N ILE A 58 1.71 -0.43 -4.31
CA ILE A 58 1.96 1.00 -4.07
C ILE A 58 2.27 1.79 -5.36
N GLY A 59 2.80 1.10 -6.38
CA GLY A 59 3.06 1.68 -7.70
C GLY A 59 1.81 2.14 -8.44
N HIS A 60 0.62 1.63 -8.09
CA HIS A 60 -0.64 2.04 -8.71
C HIS A 60 -0.86 3.56 -8.56
N PHE A 61 -0.47 4.16 -7.42
CA PHE A 61 -0.61 5.60 -7.20
C PHE A 61 0.16 6.46 -8.21
N LEU A 62 1.27 5.95 -8.76
CA LEU A 62 2.07 6.65 -9.76
C LEU A 62 1.45 6.56 -11.15
N MET A 63 0.75 5.45 -11.44
CA MET A 63 0.05 5.27 -12.71
C MET A 63 -1.21 6.14 -12.77
N ALA A 64 -1.89 6.32 -11.63
CA ALA A 64 -3.04 7.22 -11.52
C ALA A 64 -2.64 8.67 -11.83
N ASP A 65 -1.54 9.16 -11.25
CA ASP A 65 -1.02 10.52 -11.53
C ASP A 65 -0.64 10.68 -13.01
N ALA A 66 0.03 9.68 -13.61
CA ALA A 66 0.44 9.74 -15.01
C ALA A 66 -0.75 9.78 -16.00
N ALA A 67 -1.91 9.24 -15.60
CA ALA A 67 -3.13 9.26 -16.40
C ALA A 67 -3.96 10.55 -16.24
N GLN A 68 -3.66 11.39 -15.23
CA GLN A 68 -4.32 12.67 -15.01
C GLN A 68 -3.58 13.85 -15.66
N ASP A 69 -2.34 13.63 -16.11
CA ASP A 69 -1.51 14.61 -16.82
C ASP A 69 -1.71 14.59 -18.36
N GLU A 70 -2.66 13.78 -18.86
CA GLU A 70 -3.14 13.75 -20.27
C GLU A 70 -4.51 14.45 -20.42
#